data_AF-A0A2G9MQ20-F1
#
_entry.id   AF-A0A2G9MQ20-F1
#
_cell.length_a   1.000
_cell.length_b   1.000
_cell.length_c   1.000
_cell.angle_alpha   90.00
_cell.angle_beta   90.00
_cell.angle_gamma   90.00
#
_symmetry.space_group_name_H-M   'P 1'
#
loop_
_entity.id
_entity.type
_entity.pdbx_description
1 polymer ?
#
loop_
_entity_poly.entity_id
_entity_poly.type
_entity_poly.pdbx_seq_one_letter_code
_entity_poly.pdbx_strand_id
1 'polypeptide(L)'
;MFTIKYGGLRLIPTISAMRELMQEGKTLYSVLTILEEGCNAPRRRKEGTIEKWLNKGNKTYNVVVVKDFNYDFNEDVRLIIHFGKFTRK
;
A
#
# COMPACT_ATOMS: atom_id res chain seq x y z
N MET A 1 -10.13 -5.16 -17.09
CA MET A 1 -9.85 -5.01 -15.64
C MET A 1 -8.64 -4.08 -15.53
N PHE A 2 -8.80 -2.86 -15.02
CA PHE A 2 -7.75 -1.85 -15.05
C PHE A 2 -6.58 -2.24 -14.14
N THR A 3 -5.36 -2.20 -14.67
CA THR A 3 -4.13 -2.41 -13.91
C THR A 3 -3.82 -1.17 -13.09
N ILE A 4 -3.89 -1.27 -11.76
CA ILE A 4 -3.55 -0.16 -10.86
C ILE A 4 -2.03 -0.14 -10.65
N LYS A 5 -1.41 1.03 -10.85
CA LYS A 5 0.04 1.22 -10.80
C LYS A 5 0.40 2.35 -9.84
N TYR A 6 1.59 2.29 -9.27
CA TYR A 6 2.19 3.37 -8.48
C TYR A 6 3.66 3.53 -8.86
N GLY A 7 4.06 4.73 -9.25
CA GLY A 7 5.42 5.00 -9.76
C GLY A 7 5.78 4.13 -10.97
N GLY A 8 4.83 3.93 -11.90
CA GLY A 8 5.01 3.14 -13.12
C GLY A 8 4.91 1.62 -12.95
N LEU A 9 4.98 1.10 -11.73
CA LEU A 9 4.97 -0.33 -11.41
C LEU A 9 3.59 -0.80 -10.96
N ARG A 10 3.20 -2.04 -11.32
CA ARG A 10 1.92 -2.63 -10.93
C ARG A 10 1.84 -2.84 -9.41
N LEU A 11 0.70 -2.49 -8.81
CA LEU A 11 0.42 -2.80 -7.41
C LEU A 11 -0.11 -4.22 -7.30
N ILE A 12 0.55 -5.04 -6.47
CA ILE A 12 0.14 -6.42 -6.20
C ILE A 12 0.08 -6.62 -4.68
N PRO A 13 -1.05 -7.04 -4.11
CA PRO A 13 -1.11 -7.38 -2.71
C PRO A 13 -0.58 -8.79 -2.43
N THR A 14 0.16 -8.93 -1.34
CA THR A 14 0.36 -10.26 -0.72
C THR A 14 -0.98 -10.80 -0.22
N ILE A 15 -1.06 -12.11 0.04
CA ILE A 15 -2.26 -12.73 0.66
C ILE A 15 -2.58 -12.06 2.01
N SER A 16 -1.55 -11.72 2.80
CA SER A 16 -1.73 -11.02 4.08
C SER A 16 -2.34 -9.63 3.87
N ALA A 17 -1.76 -8.80 3.00
CA ALA A 17 -2.28 -7.47 2.71
C ALA A 17 -3.68 -7.50 2.09
N MET A 18 -4.00 -8.52 1.28
CA MET A 18 -5.35 -8.70 0.76
C MET A 18 -6.36 -8.92 1.88
N ARG A 19 -6.04 -9.77 2.87
CA ARG A 19 -6.90 -10.01 4.03
C ARG A 19 -7.13 -8.74 4.85
N GLU A 20 -6.07 -7.95 5.08
CA GLU A 20 -6.16 -6.66 5.78
C GLU A 20 -7.06 -5.66 5.03
N LEU A 21 -6.92 -5.57 3.69
CA LEU A 21 -7.78 -4.74 2.85
C LEU A 21 -9.24 -5.19 2.93
N MET A 22 -9.50 -6.50 2.84
CA MET A 22 -10.85 -7.06 2.93
C MET A 22 -11.49 -6.78 4.29
N GLN A 23 -10.75 -6.97 5.38
CA GLN A 23 -11.23 -6.69 6.74
C GLN A 23 -11.67 -5.22 6.91
N GLU A 24 -11.00 -4.31 6.19
CA GLU A 24 -11.25 -2.87 6.24
C GLU A 24 -12.20 -2.37 5.14
N GLY A 25 -12.71 -3.27 4.29
CA GLY A 25 -13.57 -2.94 3.15
C GLY A 25 -12.88 -2.01 2.15
N LYS A 26 -11.57 -2.17 1.96
CA LYS A 26 -10.74 -1.31 1.09
C LYS A 26 -10.33 -2.03 -0.18
N THR A 27 -10.05 -1.23 -1.20
CA THR A 27 -9.63 -1.70 -2.53
C THR A 27 -8.22 -1.23 -2.84
N LEU A 28 -7.64 -1.77 -3.92
CA LEU A 28 -6.36 -1.27 -4.45
C LEU A 28 -6.41 0.21 -4.85
N TYR A 29 -7.58 0.76 -5.18
CA TYR A 29 -7.73 2.21 -5.36
C TYR A 29 -7.51 2.97 -4.05
N SER A 30 -8.02 2.45 -2.92
CA SER A 30 -7.76 3.04 -1.61
C SER A 30 -6.26 3.04 -1.29
N VAL A 31 -5.56 1.96 -1.67
CA VAL A 31 -4.10 1.86 -1.53
C VAL A 31 -3.39 2.93 -2.37
N LEU A 32 -3.79 3.06 -3.65
CA LEU A 32 -3.22 4.07 -4.54
C LEU A 32 -3.40 5.48 -3.98
N THR A 33 -4.61 5.83 -3.54
CA THR A 33 -4.88 7.13 -2.90
C THR A 33 -3.96 7.38 -1.70
N ILE A 34 -3.75 6.39 -0.84
CA ILE A 34 -2.83 6.54 0.30
C ILE A 34 -1.39 6.73 -0.16
N LEU A 35 -0.96 6.04 -1.22
CA LEU A 35 0.39 6.16 -1.73
C LEU A 35 0.66 7.52 -2.39
N GLU A 36 -0.32 8.08 -3.11
CA GLU A 36 -0.23 9.35 -3.82
C GLU A 36 -0.42 10.56 -2.91
N GLU A 37 -1.45 10.54 -2.06
CA GLU A 37 -1.83 11.68 -1.21
C GLU A 37 -1.23 11.62 0.20
N GLY A 38 -0.73 10.44 0.61
CA GLY A 38 -0.22 10.22 1.95
C GLY A 38 1.14 10.86 2.22
N CYS A 39 1.35 11.26 3.47
CA CYS A 39 2.66 11.67 3.95
C CYS A 39 3.55 10.46 4.22
N ASN A 40 4.86 10.66 4.19
CA ASN A 40 5.80 9.60 4.59
C ASN A 40 5.59 9.27 6.07
N ALA A 41 5.63 7.98 6.41
CA ALA A 41 5.55 7.56 7.80
C ALA A 41 6.65 8.21 8.64
N PRO A 42 6.40 8.54 9.92
CA PRO A 42 7.38 9.20 10.80
C PRO A 42 8.56 8.30 11.19
N ARG A 43 8.58 7.04 10.74
CA ARG A 43 9.62 6.05 11.04
C ARG A 43 10.48 5.77 9.82
N ARG A 44 11.77 5.53 10.05
CA ARG A 44 12.68 5.04 9.01
C ARG A 44 12.35 3.58 8.68
N ARG A 45 12.31 3.27 7.39
CA ARG A 45 12.21 1.91 6.87
C ARG A 45 13.51 1.52 6.19
N LYS A 46 13.68 0.22 5.95
CA LYS A 46 14.78 -0.28 5.11
C LYS A 46 14.67 0.34 3.72
N GLU A 47 15.81 0.50 3.06
CA GLU A 47 15.86 0.98 1.68
C GLU A 47 14.95 0.16 0.77
N GLY A 48 14.30 0.83 -0.19
CA GLY A 48 13.32 0.21 -1.09
C GLY A 48 11.93 -0.05 -0.50
N THR A 49 11.72 0.19 0.80
CA THR A 49 10.40 0.15 1.44
C THR A 49 9.78 1.54 1.50
N ILE A 50 8.55 1.66 0.99
CA ILE A 50 7.76 2.89 1.05
C ILE A 50 6.63 2.66 2.03
N GLU A 51 6.48 3.56 3.00
CA GLU A 51 5.31 3.59 3.87
C GLU A 51 4.67 4.97 3.83
N LYS A 52 3.37 5.00 3.51
CA LYS A 52 2.58 6.22 3.38
C LYS A 52 1.39 6.18 4.32
N TRP A 53 1.12 7.31 4.97
CA TRP A 53 0.02 7.48 5.92
C TRP A 53 -0.94 8.55 5.40
N LEU A 54 -2.24 8.26 5.45
CA LEU A 54 -3.29 9.19 5.06
C LEU A 54 -4.30 9.31 6.20
N ASN A 55 -4.49 10.54 6.66
CA ASN A 55 -5.46 10.88 7.69
C ASN A 55 -6.83 11.13 7.06
N LYS A 56 -7.88 10.47 7.55
CA LYS A 56 -9.28 10.72 7.16
C LYS A 56 -10.15 10.77 8.43
N GLY A 57 -10.65 11.96 8.76
CA GLY A 57 -11.37 12.18 10.02
C GLY A 57 -10.51 11.81 11.23
N ASN A 58 -11.04 11.07 12.20
CA ASN A 58 -10.26 10.59 13.35
C ASN A 58 -9.44 9.32 13.07
N LYS A 59 -9.36 8.85 11.81
CA LYS A 59 -8.60 7.66 11.44
C LYS A 59 -7.32 8.03 10.68
N THR A 60 -6.32 7.17 10.81
CA THR A 60 -5.11 7.18 9.99
C THR A 60 -5.01 5.83 9.31
N TYR A 61 -4.91 5.83 7.99
CA TYR A 61 -4.67 4.63 7.19
C TYR A 61 -3.22 4.60 6.76
N ASN A 62 -2.56 3.45 6.86
CA ASN A 62 -1.19 3.29 6.38
C ASN A 62 -1.10 2.15 5.37
N VAL A 63 -0.20 2.33 4.41
CA VAL A 63 0.16 1.33 3.40
C VAL A 63 1.67 1.17 3.43
N VAL A 64 2.13 -0.07 3.39
CA VAL A 64 3.55 -0.41 3.18
C VAL A 64 3.68 -1.17 1.88
N VAL A 65 4.54 -0.67 0.98
CA VAL A 65 4.94 -1.35 -0.25
C VAL A 65 6.44 -1.51 -0.34
N VAL A 66 6.87 -2.59 -0.98
CA VAL A 66 8.26 -2.84 -1.36
C VAL A 66 8.36 -3.01 -2.87
N LYS A 67 9.53 -2.75 -3.44
CA LYS A 67 9.83 -3.18 -4.81
C LYS A 67 10.09 -4.69 -4.77
N ASP A 68 9.50 -5.43 -5.69
CA ASP A 68 9.73 -6.87 -5.86
C ASP A 68 9.61 -7.24 -7.34
N PHE A 69 9.97 -8.47 -7.69
CA PHE A 69 9.87 -9.00 -9.05
C PHE A 69 8.79 -10.07 -9.15
N ASN A 70 7.84 -9.89 -10.07
CA ASN A 70 6.81 -10.89 -10.36
C ASN A 70 7.28 -11.81 -11.49
N TYR A 71 7.60 -13.06 -11.14
CA TYR A 71 8.09 -14.08 -12.08
C TYR A 71 7.02 -14.56 -13.08
N ASP A 72 5.74 -14.56 -12.72
CA ASP A 72 4.66 -15.02 -13.61
C ASP A 72 4.49 -14.09 -14.83
N PHE A 73 4.80 -12.81 -14.65
CA PHE A 73 4.65 -11.77 -15.68
C PHE A 73 6.00 -11.14 -16.08
N ASN A 74 7.11 -11.61 -15.52
CA ASN A 74 8.47 -11.13 -15.77
C ASN A 74 8.59 -9.59 -15.66
N GLU A 75 8.08 -9.01 -14.58
CA GLU A 75 8.04 -7.55 -14.38
C GLU A 75 8.39 -7.11 -12.95
N ASP A 76 8.92 -5.90 -12.82
CA ASP A 76 9.03 -5.21 -11.53
C ASP A 76 7.65 -4.75 -11.04
N VAL A 77 7.39 -4.95 -9.75
CA VAL A 77 6.11 -4.62 -9.12
C VAL A 77 6.29 -3.85 -7.81
N ARG A 78 5.20 -3.22 -7.36
CA ARG A 78 5.04 -2.71 -6.00
C ARG A 78 4.23 -3.71 -5.21
N LEU A 79 4.92 -4.54 -4.45
CA LEU A 79 4.29 -5.54 -3.59
C LEU A 79 3.77 -4.86 -2.32
N ILE A 80 2.46 -4.94 -2.08
CA ILE A 80 1.81 -4.45 -0.87
C ILE A 80 1.97 -5.52 0.20
N ILE A 81 2.71 -5.18 1.25
CA ILE A 81 3.03 -6.10 2.35
C ILE A 81 2.20 -5.82 3.59
N HIS A 82 1.61 -4.63 3.71
CA HIS A 82 0.74 -4.27 4.83
C HIS A 82 -0.22 -3.14 4.50
N PHE A 83 -1.46 -3.27 4.98
CA PHE A 83 -2.47 -2.24 5.12
C PHE A 83 -2.92 -2.15 6.58
N GLY A 84 -3.01 -0.94 7.12
CA GLY A 84 -3.46 -0.74 8.49
C GLY A 84 -4.36 0.47 8.69
N LYS A 85 -5.02 0.50 9.84
CA LYS A 85 -5.91 1.57 10.30
C LYS A 85 -5.68 1.82 11.78
N PHE A 86 -5.43 3.08 12.13
CA PHE A 86 -5.34 3.57 13.49
C PHE A 86 -6.48 4.56 13.77
N THR A 87 -6.91 4.65 15.03
CA THR A 87 -7.84 5.69 15.49
C THR A 87 -7.08 6.65 16.39
N ARG A 88 -7.13 7.94 16.05
CA ARG A 88 -6.57 9.01 16.88
C ARG A 88 -7.55 9.27 18.03
N LYS A 89 -7.03 9.28 19.25
CA LYS A 89 -7.77 9.63 20.47
C LYS A 89 -7.85 11.15 20.61
#